data_AF-A0A428XK19-F1
#
_entry.id   AF-A0A428XK19-F1
#
_cell.length_a   1.000
_cell.length_b   1.000
_cell.length_c   1.000
_cell.angle_alpha   90.00
_cell.angle_beta   90.00
_cell.angle_gamma   90.00
#
_symmetry.space_group_name_H-M   'P 1'
#
loop_
_entity.id
_entity.type
_entity.pdbx_description
1 polymer ?
#
loop_
_entity_poly.entity_id
_entity_poly.type
_entity_poly.pdbx_seq_one_letter_code
_entity_poly.pdbx_strand_id
1 'polypeptide(L)'
;MIAGVLLTAAGPAQADTVTWKLAPCVTAAQMEPSPSEYSGYVVLEGSATQCGPVIASGGFAIADYAANATTGTVRGHNVRFFRSTVVGEVLPFRVAALPLTPGEYGVCVLAGRNQRVRCSHVVVTTDSGDVTAVVRPLATDAPLVNKEVVKPLYIPGIEDPNPACGTCF
;
A
#
# COMPACT_ATOMS: atom_id res chain seq x y z
N MET A 1 -35.87 -1.22 -51.58
CA MET A 1 -35.41 -0.18 -50.63
C MET A 1 -34.56 -0.88 -49.58
N ILE A 2 -33.26 -0.60 -49.53
CA ILE A 2 -32.36 -1.14 -48.51
C ILE A 2 -32.12 -0.02 -47.50
N ALA A 3 -32.60 -0.21 -46.27
CA ALA A 3 -32.38 0.71 -45.17
C ALA A 3 -30.96 0.49 -44.63
N GLY A 4 -30.09 1.49 -44.79
CA GLY A 4 -28.73 1.48 -44.25
C GLY A 4 -28.74 1.77 -42.76
N VAL A 5 -28.19 0.86 -41.96
CA VAL A 5 -27.94 1.05 -40.53
C VAL A 5 -26.62 1.80 -40.36
N LEU A 6 -26.67 3.00 -39.77
CA LEU A 6 -25.50 3.76 -39.36
C LEU A 6 -24.96 3.18 -38.05
N LEU A 7 -23.78 2.54 -38.11
CA LEU A 7 -22.98 2.19 -36.94
C LEU A 7 -22.30 3.45 -36.41
N THR A 8 -22.78 3.99 -35.29
CA THR A 8 -22.03 4.97 -34.50
C THR A 8 -20.85 4.28 -33.84
N ALA A 9 -19.63 4.59 -34.29
CA ALA A 9 -18.40 4.16 -33.64
C ALA A 9 -18.36 4.75 -32.22
N ALA A 10 -18.40 3.89 -31.20
CA ALA A 10 -18.11 4.28 -29.83
C ALA A 10 -16.66 4.80 -29.78
N GLY A 11 -16.47 6.05 -29.37
CA GLY A 11 -15.14 6.60 -29.13
C GLY A 11 -14.37 5.77 -28.10
N PRO A 12 -13.03 5.80 -28.11
CA PRO A 12 -12.25 5.11 -27.10
C PRO A 12 -12.64 5.64 -25.72
N ALA A 13 -13.02 4.74 -24.81
CA ALA A 13 -13.22 5.08 -23.42
C ALA A 13 -11.90 5.65 -22.87
N GLN A 14 -11.87 6.94 -22.59
CA GLN A 14 -10.78 7.54 -21.85
C GLN A 14 -10.87 7.00 -20.43
N ALA A 15 -9.85 6.27 -19.99
CA ALA A 15 -9.74 5.87 -18.59
C ALA A 15 -9.57 7.15 -17.76
N ASP A 16 -10.59 7.53 -17.00
CA ASP A 16 -10.48 8.60 -16.03
C ASP A 16 -9.27 8.32 -15.14
N THR A 17 -8.38 9.31 -15.04
CA THR A 17 -7.20 9.16 -14.20
C THR A 17 -7.68 9.15 -12.76
N VAL A 18 -7.66 7.97 -12.12
CA VAL A 18 -8.12 7.82 -10.73
C VAL A 18 -7.22 8.68 -9.84
N THR A 19 -7.74 9.84 -9.46
CA THR A 19 -7.08 10.75 -8.52
C THR A 19 -7.28 10.16 -7.14
N TRP A 20 -6.21 9.61 -6.57
CA TRP A 20 -6.24 8.97 -5.27
C TRP A 20 -5.54 9.81 -4.22
N LYS A 21 -5.95 9.64 -2.97
CA LYS A 21 -5.36 10.33 -1.82
C LYS A 21 -5.12 9.33 -0.71
N LEU A 22 -4.04 9.52 0.04
CA LEU A 22 -3.92 8.79 1.30
C LEU A 22 -5.08 9.20 2.20
N ALA A 23 -5.78 8.21 2.74
CA ALA A 23 -6.82 8.38 3.72
C ALA A 23 -6.23 9.10 4.94
N PRO A 24 -6.90 10.12 5.49
CA PRO A 24 -6.37 10.89 6.62
C PRO A 24 -6.06 10.02 7.82
N CYS A 25 -6.88 8.99 8.07
CA CYS A 25 -6.69 8.08 9.18
C CYS A 25 -6.97 6.63 8.80
N VAL A 26 -6.03 5.76 9.18
CA VAL A 26 -6.08 4.31 8.97
C VAL A 26 -5.45 3.64 10.17
N THR A 27 -6.00 2.51 10.60
CA THR A 27 -5.28 1.55 11.44
C THR A 27 -5.00 0.29 10.64
N ALA A 28 -3.97 -0.45 11.01
CA ALA A 28 -3.63 -1.70 10.34
C ALA A 28 -3.31 -2.81 11.33
N ALA A 29 -3.78 -4.01 10.97
CA ALA A 29 -3.43 -5.24 11.65
C ALA A 29 -1.96 -5.62 11.39
N GLN A 30 -1.45 -6.55 12.18
CA GLN A 30 -0.12 -7.13 11.95
C GLN A 30 -0.09 -7.79 10.56
N MET A 31 0.99 -7.56 9.82
CA MET A 31 1.22 -8.25 8.55
C MET A 31 1.85 -9.62 8.79
N GLU A 32 1.54 -10.55 7.90
CA GLU A 32 2.03 -11.93 7.92
C GLU A 32 2.59 -12.34 6.55
N PRO A 33 3.55 -13.27 6.49
CA PRO A 33 4.03 -13.79 5.22
C PRO A 33 2.94 -14.62 4.54
N SER A 34 2.73 -14.39 3.25
CA SER A 34 1.88 -15.25 2.43
C SER A 34 2.65 -16.52 2.06
N PRO A 35 1.99 -17.70 1.99
CA PRO A 35 2.59 -18.89 1.39
C PRO A 35 2.74 -18.78 -0.14
N SER A 36 2.20 -17.73 -0.77
CA SER A 36 2.34 -17.50 -2.20
C SER A 36 3.51 -16.56 -2.50
N GLU A 37 4.37 -16.94 -3.42
CA GLU A 37 5.31 -16.02 -4.06
C GLU A 37 4.67 -15.37 -5.28
N TYR A 38 5.03 -14.12 -5.57
CA TYR A 38 4.62 -13.45 -6.80
C TYR A 38 5.82 -12.88 -7.51
N SER A 39 6.15 -13.43 -8.68
CA SER A 39 7.13 -12.86 -9.63
C SER A 39 8.47 -12.46 -8.98
N GLY A 40 9.01 -13.27 -8.07
CA GLY A 40 10.29 -12.97 -7.41
C GLY A 40 10.20 -12.05 -6.19
N TYR A 41 9.01 -11.96 -5.57
CA TYR A 41 8.78 -11.19 -4.36
C TYR A 41 8.15 -12.04 -3.25
N VAL A 42 8.57 -11.75 -2.01
CA VAL A 42 7.82 -12.15 -0.82
C VAL A 42 6.53 -11.34 -0.79
N VAL A 43 5.42 -12.06 -0.69
CA VAL A 43 4.09 -11.46 -0.52
C VAL A 43 3.76 -11.39 0.97
N LEU A 44 3.29 -10.22 1.41
CA LEU A 44 2.75 -10.04 2.74
C LEU A 44 1.24 -9.86 2.66
N GLU A 45 0.54 -10.33 3.69
CA GLU A 45 -0.89 -10.18 3.83
C GLU A 45 -1.22 -9.45 5.12
N GLY A 46 -2.34 -8.74 5.12
CA GLY A 46 -2.82 -8.02 6.29
C GLY A 46 -4.16 -7.35 6.00
N SER A 47 -4.59 -6.50 6.93
CA SER A 47 -5.77 -5.68 6.75
C SER A 47 -5.55 -4.27 7.29
N ALA A 48 -6.27 -3.33 6.70
CA ALA A 48 -6.32 -1.96 7.18
C ALA A 48 -7.78 -1.54 7.36
N THR A 49 -8.03 -0.77 8.41
CA THR A 49 -9.35 -0.24 8.75
C THR A 49 -9.35 1.25 8.53
N GLN A 50 -10.31 1.74 7.75
CA GLN A 50 -10.53 3.17 7.53
C GLN A 50 -11.08 3.80 8.82
N CYS A 51 -10.47 4.89 9.28
CA CYS A 51 -10.87 5.58 10.51
C CYS A 51 -11.25 7.03 10.21
N GLY A 52 -11.97 7.68 11.11
CA GLY A 52 -12.35 9.08 10.94
C GLY A 52 -11.16 10.03 11.07
N PRO A 53 -11.08 11.11 10.24
CA PRO A 53 -11.98 11.49 9.15
C PRO A 53 -11.71 10.71 7.85
N VAL A 54 -12.76 10.53 7.04
CA VAL A 54 -12.75 9.78 5.77
C VAL A 54 -12.89 10.72 4.57
N ILE A 55 -12.37 10.30 3.41
CA ILE A 55 -12.45 11.05 2.16
C ILE A 55 -12.81 10.14 1.00
N ALA A 56 -13.48 10.68 -0.02
CA ALA A 56 -13.70 9.96 -1.28
C ALA A 56 -12.36 9.61 -1.94
N SER A 57 -12.27 8.41 -2.51
CA SER A 57 -11.03 7.86 -3.09
C SER A 57 -9.86 7.80 -2.11
N GLY A 58 -10.17 7.69 -0.81
CA GLY A 58 -9.18 7.49 0.24
C GLY A 58 -8.61 6.08 0.21
N GLY A 59 -7.30 5.98 0.44
CA GLY A 59 -6.59 4.72 0.47
C GLY A 59 -5.42 4.69 1.42
N PHE A 60 -4.69 3.59 1.44
CA PHE A 60 -3.42 3.48 2.14
C PHE A 60 -2.36 2.98 1.19
N ALA A 61 -1.11 3.30 1.50
CA ALA A 61 0.04 2.80 0.77
C ALA A 61 0.83 1.84 1.66
N ILE A 62 1.46 0.84 1.06
CA ILE A 62 2.47 0.02 1.73
C ILE A 62 3.84 0.43 1.21
N ALA A 63 4.74 0.80 2.12
CA ALA A 63 6.12 1.13 1.82
C ALA A 63 7.08 0.06 2.32
N ASP A 64 8.10 -0.26 1.52
CA ASP A 64 9.22 -1.12 1.89
C ASP A 64 10.51 -0.33 2.13
N TYR A 65 11.33 -0.82 3.04
CA TYR A 65 12.58 -0.21 3.49
C TYR A 65 13.67 -1.27 3.53
N ALA A 66 14.59 -1.27 2.58
CA ALA A 66 15.79 -2.09 2.70
C ALA A 66 16.70 -1.52 3.81
N ALA A 67 17.37 -2.39 4.56
CA ALA A 67 18.23 -1.98 5.67
C ALA A 67 19.29 -0.93 5.25
N ASN A 68 19.89 -1.12 4.08
CA ASN A 68 20.92 -0.24 3.51
C ASN A 68 20.38 0.95 2.69
N ALA A 69 19.07 1.05 2.47
CA ALA A 69 18.49 2.18 1.74
C ALA A 69 18.41 3.42 2.64
N THR A 70 18.57 4.60 2.06
CA THR A 70 18.39 5.89 2.76
C THR A 70 16.94 6.35 2.78
N THR A 71 16.08 5.75 1.96
CA THR A 71 14.64 6.04 1.85
C THR A 71 13.84 4.74 1.81
N GLY A 72 12.58 4.80 2.24
CA GLY A 72 11.56 3.82 1.90
C GLY A 72 10.97 4.06 0.52
N THR A 73 10.32 3.05 -0.04
CA THR A 73 9.71 3.10 -1.37
C THR A 73 8.26 2.67 -1.30
N VAL A 74 7.35 3.41 -1.93
CA VAL A 74 5.98 2.94 -2.21
C VAL A 74 5.90 2.56 -3.68
N ARG A 75 5.70 1.28 -3.99
CA ARG A 75 5.44 0.89 -5.38
C ARG A 75 3.98 1.18 -5.73
N GLY A 76 3.70 1.62 -6.96
CA GLY A 76 2.34 2.02 -7.37
C GLY A 76 1.29 0.90 -7.19
N HIS A 77 1.68 -0.35 -7.39
CA HIS A 77 0.82 -1.52 -7.16
C HIS A 77 0.62 -1.87 -5.68
N ASN A 78 1.25 -1.14 -4.75
CA ASN A 78 1.13 -1.29 -3.30
C ASN A 78 0.25 -0.19 -2.67
N VAL A 79 -0.59 0.46 -3.48
CA VAL A 79 -1.65 1.36 -3.03
C VAL A 79 -2.98 0.61 -3.02
N ARG A 80 -3.78 0.80 -1.97
CA ARG A 80 -5.09 0.16 -1.80
C ARG A 80 -6.13 1.22 -1.50
N PHE A 81 -7.27 1.13 -2.17
CA PHE A 81 -8.39 2.05 -2.04
C PHE A 81 -9.47 1.44 -1.17
N PHE A 82 -9.97 2.20 -0.20
CA PHE A 82 -11.27 1.86 0.40
C PHE A 82 -12.36 2.02 -0.66
N ARG A 83 -13.35 1.14 -0.60
CA ARG A 83 -14.45 1.10 -1.58
C ARG A 83 -15.52 2.13 -1.26
N SER A 84 -15.56 2.61 -0.02
CA SER A 84 -16.55 3.56 0.46
C SER A 84 -15.93 4.58 1.42
N THR A 85 -16.74 5.55 1.83
CA THR A 85 -16.41 6.52 2.89
C THR A 85 -17.00 6.10 4.24
N VAL A 86 -17.12 4.80 4.50
CA VAL A 86 -17.61 4.27 5.79
C VAL A 86 -16.44 4.15 6.77
N VAL A 87 -16.59 4.75 7.96
CA VAL A 87 -15.68 4.53 9.10
C VAL A 87 -15.81 3.08 9.56
N GLY A 88 -14.70 2.42 9.80
CA GLY A 88 -14.67 1.00 10.16
C GLY A 88 -14.64 0.06 8.96
N GLU A 89 -14.64 0.56 7.72
CA GLU A 89 -14.42 -0.30 6.55
C GLU A 89 -13.06 -1.00 6.67
N VAL A 90 -13.09 -2.34 6.69
CA VAL A 90 -11.88 -3.17 6.72
C VAL A 90 -11.55 -3.63 5.31
N LEU A 91 -10.35 -3.33 4.86
CA LEU A 91 -9.83 -3.76 3.57
C LEU A 91 -8.66 -4.75 3.76
N PRO A 92 -8.85 -6.04 3.44
CA PRO A 92 -7.73 -6.98 3.37
C PRO A 92 -6.83 -6.63 2.18
N PHE A 93 -5.54 -6.87 2.33
CA PHE A 93 -4.56 -6.66 1.27
C PHE A 93 -3.57 -7.83 1.20
N ARG A 94 -3.11 -8.08 -0.02
CA ARG A 94 -1.93 -8.90 -0.33
C ARG A 94 -0.98 -8.03 -1.14
N VAL A 95 0.30 -8.00 -0.78
CA VAL A 95 1.26 -7.03 -1.30
C VAL A 95 2.59 -7.72 -1.60
N ALA A 96 3.06 -7.60 -2.85
CA ALA A 96 4.43 -7.96 -3.22
C ALA A 96 5.36 -6.87 -2.69
N ALA A 97 5.84 -7.04 -1.46
CA ALA A 97 6.52 -5.97 -0.74
C ALA A 97 8.04 -6.04 -0.90
N LEU A 98 8.62 -7.25 -0.91
CA LEU A 98 10.06 -7.43 -0.73
C LEU A 98 10.65 -8.36 -1.78
N PRO A 99 11.89 -8.13 -2.24
CA PRO A 99 12.57 -9.08 -3.10
C PRO A 99 12.82 -10.41 -2.36
N LEU A 100 12.99 -11.50 -3.10
CA LEU A 100 13.40 -12.80 -2.53
C LEU A 100 14.86 -12.84 -2.06
N THR A 101 15.60 -11.74 -2.21
CA THR A 101 17.01 -11.66 -1.78
C THR A 101 17.10 -11.69 -0.25
N PRO A 102 17.93 -12.59 0.32
CA PRO A 102 18.16 -12.63 1.75
C PRO A 102 18.57 -11.28 2.32
N GLY A 103 17.99 -10.92 3.47
CA GLY A 103 18.25 -9.65 4.11
C GLY A 103 17.15 -9.20 5.07
N GLU A 104 17.37 -8.04 5.66
CA GLU A 104 16.44 -7.39 6.58
C GLU A 104 15.71 -6.24 5.90
N TYR A 105 14.40 -6.20 6.10
CA TYR A 105 13.53 -5.20 5.50
C TYR A 105 12.51 -4.69 6.52
N GLY A 106 12.18 -3.41 6.42
CA GLY A 106 11.00 -2.84 7.05
C GLY A 106 9.85 -2.79 6.05
N VAL A 107 8.62 -3.06 6.50
CA VAL A 107 7.41 -2.81 5.70
C VAL A 107 6.41 -2.05 6.55
N CYS A 108 5.88 -0.94 6.04
CA CYS A 108 4.92 -0.12 6.78
C CYS A 108 3.67 0.19 5.97
N VAL A 109 2.52 0.17 6.64
CA VAL A 109 1.29 0.78 6.15
C VAL A 109 1.34 2.27 6.45
N LEU A 110 1.01 3.07 5.44
CA LEU A 110 1.06 4.53 5.45
C LEU A 110 -0.34 5.14 5.29
N ALA A 111 -0.58 6.23 6.01
CA ALA A 111 -1.78 7.06 5.93
C ALA A 111 -1.42 8.56 5.88
N GLY A 112 -2.37 9.43 5.55
CA GLY A 112 -2.20 10.88 5.49
C GLY A 112 -0.92 11.30 4.77
N ARG A 113 -0.08 12.10 5.43
CA ARG A 113 1.24 12.55 4.91
C ARG A 113 2.35 11.52 5.10
N ASN A 114 2.13 10.29 4.64
CA ASN A 114 3.05 9.16 4.82
C ASN A 114 3.32 8.78 6.29
N GLN A 115 2.35 9.04 7.17
CA GLN A 115 2.44 8.60 8.54
C GLN A 115 2.38 7.07 8.60
N ARG A 116 3.37 6.48 9.28
CA ARG A 116 3.41 5.04 9.53
C ARG A 116 2.41 4.69 10.62
N VAL A 117 1.45 3.85 10.29
CA VAL A 117 0.39 3.43 11.24
C VAL A 117 0.63 2.01 11.77
N ARG A 118 1.37 1.20 11.02
CA ARG A 118 1.85 -0.13 11.42
C ARG A 118 3.09 -0.46 10.62
N CYS A 119 4.10 -1.01 11.28
CA CYS A 119 5.30 -1.50 10.63
C CYS A 119 5.62 -2.93 11.06
N SER A 120 6.30 -3.65 10.18
CA SER A 120 6.85 -4.96 10.43
C SER A 120 8.32 -4.99 10.07
N HIS A 121 9.10 -5.71 10.87
CA HIS A 121 10.44 -6.16 10.51
C HIS A 121 10.30 -7.52 9.82
N VAL A 122 10.87 -7.63 8.63
CA VAL A 122 10.86 -8.85 7.84
C VAL A 122 12.28 -9.28 7.58
N VAL A 123 12.59 -10.51 7.99
CA VAL A 123 13.86 -11.16 7.69
C VAL A 123 13.59 -12.18 6.61
N VAL A 124 14.19 -11.98 5.44
CA VAL A 124 14.15 -12.94 4.33
C VAL A 124 15.40 -13.80 4.41
N THR A 125 15.22 -15.10 4.44
CA THR A 125 16.29 -16.09 4.44
C THR A 125 16.09 -17.06 3.29
N THR A 126 17.17 -17.64 2.80
CA THR A 126 17.13 -18.74 1.83
C THR A 126 17.88 -19.91 2.42
N ASP A 127 17.22 -21.06 2.51
CA ASP A 127 17.83 -22.32 2.92
C ASP A 127 17.56 -23.36 1.84
N SER A 128 18.62 -23.97 1.31
CA SER A 128 18.53 -25.07 0.34
C SER A 128 17.69 -24.77 -0.93
N GLY A 129 17.51 -23.49 -1.25
CA GLY A 129 16.71 -23.01 -2.40
C GLY A 129 15.31 -22.51 -2.03
N ASP A 130 14.84 -22.78 -0.80
CA ASP A 130 13.55 -22.32 -0.31
C ASP A 130 13.69 -20.94 0.33
N VAL A 131 12.85 -19.99 -0.10
CA VAL A 131 12.79 -18.65 0.49
C VAL A 131 11.79 -18.63 1.63
N THR A 132 12.24 -18.16 2.78
CA THR A 132 11.43 -18.02 3.99
C THR A 132 11.46 -16.58 4.45
N ALA A 133 10.31 -16.08 4.90
CA ALA A 133 10.18 -14.74 5.44
C ALA A 133 9.61 -14.79 6.86
N VAL A 134 10.36 -14.29 7.82
CA VAL A 134 9.91 -14.15 9.21
C VAL A 134 9.47 -12.71 9.43
N VAL A 135 8.20 -12.52 9.79
CA VAL A 135 7.61 -11.19 10.01
C VAL A 135 7.39 -10.96 11.50
N ARG A 136 7.81 -9.82 12.01
CA ARG A 136 7.65 -9.41 13.41
C ARG A 136 7.14 -7.98 13.50
N PRO A 137 6.39 -7.62 14.55
CA PRO A 137 6.03 -6.23 14.80
C PRO A 137 7.27 -5.34 14.89
N LEU A 138 7.19 -4.13 14.33
CA LEU A 138 8.23 -3.12 14.41
C LEU A 138 7.62 -1.78 14.82
N ALA A 139 8.31 -1.06 15.70
CA ALA A 139 7.91 0.30 16.08
C ALA A 139 7.97 1.24 14.85
N THR A 140 7.03 2.17 14.75
CA THR A 140 6.89 3.05 13.57
C THR A 140 8.00 4.10 13.47
N ASP A 141 8.75 4.32 14.54
CA ASP A 141 9.91 5.20 14.67
C ASP A 141 11.25 4.43 14.67
N ALA A 142 11.23 3.10 14.49
CA ALA A 142 12.43 2.30 14.48
C ALA A 142 13.39 2.74 13.36
N PRO A 143 14.73 2.76 13.58
CA PRO A 143 15.70 3.27 12.60
C PRO A 143 15.61 2.64 11.22
N LEU A 144 15.21 1.38 11.13
CA LEU A 144 15.01 0.67 9.87
C LEU A 144 13.96 1.34 8.96
N VAL A 145 12.90 1.88 9.56
CA VAL A 145 11.75 2.46 8.85
C VAL A 145 11.65 3.97 8.99
N ASN A 146 12.33 4.58 9.96
CA ASN A 146 12.33 6.03 10.19
C ASN A 146 13.19 6.78 9.17
N LYS A 147 12.79 6.72 7.91
CA LYS A 147 13.46 7.28 6.74
C LYS A 147 12.44 8.01 5.87
N GLU A 148 12.84 8.87 4.96
CA GLU A 148 11.87 9.47 4.02
C GLU A 148 11.27 8.40 3.10
N VAL A 149 10.08 8.66 2.55
CA VAL A 149 9.41 7.73 1.62
C VAL A 149 9.34 8.35 0.24
N VAL A 150 9.91 7.67 -0.75
CA VAL A 150 9.80 8.06 -2.16
C VAL A 150 8.60 7.34 -2.79
N LYS A 151 7.72 8.12 -3.42
CA LYS A 151 6.64 7.63 -4.27
C LYS A 151 7.05 7.88 -5.73
N PRO A 152 7.36 6.84 -6.52
CA PRO A 152 7.70 7.01 -7.94
C PRO A 152 6.51 7.54 -8.78
N LEU A 153 5.29 7.51 -8.23
CA LEU A 153 4.11 8.16 -8.79
C LEU A 153 3.75 9.41 -7.95
N TYR A 154 4.66 10.38 -7.91
CA TYR A 154 4.31 11.71 -7.42
C TYR A 154 3.49 12.42 -8.50
N ILE A 155 2.21 12.67 -8.22
CA ILE A 155 1.38 13.58 -9.04
C ILE A 155 1.50 14.96 -8.39
N PRO A 156 2.18 15.94 -9.02
CA PRO A 156 2.30 17.29 -8.47
C PRO A 156 0.92 17.92 -8.25
N GLY A 157 0.72 18.58 -7.10
CA GLY A 157 -0.51 19.33 -6.79
C GLY A 157 -1.58 18.58 -5.98
N ILE A 158 -1.37 17.31 -5.63
CA ILE A 158 -2.22 16.60 -4.66
C ILE A 158 -1.58 16.72 -3.28
N GLU A 159 -2.10 17.61 -2.44
CA GLU A 159 -1.73 17.62 -1.03
C GLU A 159 -2.36 16.42 -0.33
N ASP A 160 -1.52 15.56 0.23
CA ASP A 160 -1.96 14.50 1.14
C ASP A 160 -2.57 15.15 2.40
N PRO A 161 -3.75 14.70 2.84
CA PRO A 161 -4.42 15.28 4.00
C PRO A 161 -3.53 15.16 5.24
N ASN A 162 -3.53 16.21 6.07
CA ASN A 162 -2.86 16.17 7.35
C ASN A 162 -3.54 15.11 8.23
N PRO A 163 -2.82 14.08 8.70
CA PRO A 163 -3.46 13.04 9.51
C PRO A 163 -3.85 13.62 10.87
N ALA A 164 -5.15 13.71 11.12
CA ALA A 164 -5.75 13.97 12.42
C ALA A 164 -6.70 12.83 12.73
N CYS A 165 -6.16 11.72 13.23
CA CYS A 165 -6.96 10.56 13.58
C CYS A 165 -7.91 10.90 14.73
N GLY A 166 -9.21 10.74 14.48
CA GLY A 166 -10.24 10.76 15.51
C GLY A 166 -10.38 9.36 16.10
N THR A 167 -11.46 8.66 15.76
CA THR A 167 -11.70 7.30 16.23
C THR A 167 -11.87 6.32 15.05
N CYS A 168 -11.60 5.05 15.33
CA CYS A 168 -11.95 3.94 14.44
C CYS A 168 -13.27 3.27 14.87
N PHE A 169 -13.83 3.69 16.01
CA PHE A 169 -15.02 3.14 16.69
C PHE A 169 -15.68 4.22 17.56
#